data_AF-A0A2X1R3C0-F1
#
_entry.id   AF-A0A2X1R3C0-F1
#
_cell.length_a   1.000
_cell.length_b   1.000
_cell.length_c   1.000
_cell.angle_alpha   90.00
_cell.angle_beta   90.00
_cell.angle_gamma   90.00
#
_symmetry.space_group_name_H-M   'P 1'
#
loop_
_entity.id
_entity.type
_entity.pdbx_description
1 polymer ?
#
loop_
_entity_poly.entity_id
_entity_poly.type
_entity_poly.pdbx_seq_one_letter_code
_entity_poly.pdbx_strand_id
1 'polypeptide(L)'
;MGDETSENWAESTSLGERALAEFDIILMRKDPPFDMEYIYATYALDLAENEGVLVANKPQSLRDANEKFFTLNFPQCCPPTLVSRDMNRLRAFWHEHRNVIFKPLEGMGGSSVFHVNEKAHNLSVILEVLTKGQQISVMAQQYIPEIISSGDKRILLINGEPVPYALARIPAKGELRGNLAAGAQGKVVAITDRDRWLCQQIAPTLKAKGLYFVGIDVIGII
;
A
#
# COMPACT_ATOMS: atom_id res chain seq x y z
N MET A 1 27.51 -3.59 -10.13
CA MET A 1 28.05 -2.56 -9.22
C MET A 1 28.98 -1.70 -10.06
N GLY A 2 28.56 -0.49 -10.41
CA GLY A 2 29.32 0.38 -11.33
C GLY A 2 28.63 1.72 -11.62
N ASP A 3 27.30 1.77 -11.51
CA ASP A 3 26.53 2.97 -11.86
C ASP A 3 26.28 3.97 -10.71
N GLU A 4 26.25 3.53 -9.45
CA GLU A 4 25.74 4.36 -8.34
C GLU A 4 26.58 5.62 -8.06
N THR A 5 27.82 5.68 -8.56
CA THR A 5 28.74 6.81 -8.37
C THR A 5 29.27 7.40 -9.67
N SER A 6 28.79 6.91 -10.83
CA SER A 6 29.25 7.40 -12.14
C SER A 6 28.45 8.65 -12.49
N GLU A 7 29.09 9.78 -12.83
CA GLU A 7 28.37 10.96 -13.31
C GLU A 7 27.70 10.73 -14.68
N ASN A 8 28.09 9.68 -15.40
CA ASN A 8 27.57 9.31 -16.73
C ASN A 8 26.72 8.03 -16.69
N TRP A 9 26.11 7.70 -15.55
CA TRP A 9 25.27 6.51 -15.40
C TRP A 9 23.96 6.58 -16.21
N ALA A 10 23.57 7.79 -16.63
CA ALA A 10 22.43 8.01 -17.51
C ALA A 10 22.67 9.21 -18.42
N GLU A 11 22.20 9.10 -19.66
CA GLU A 11 22.05 10.23 -20.57
C GLU A 11 20.56 10.59 -20.66
N SER A 12 20.22 11.86 -20.46
CA SER A 12 18.85 12.34 -20.63
C SER A 12 18.70 13.00 -21.98
N THR A 13 17.75 12.54 -22.78
CA THR A 13 17.37 13.20 -24.03
C THR A 13 16.36 14.32 -23.76
N SER A 14 16.18 15.23 -24.72
CA SER A 14 15.10 16.23 -24.68
C SER A 14 13.73 15.58 -24.69
N LEU A 15 12.77 16.18 -23.96
CA LEU A 15 11.37 15.76 -24.00
C LEU A 15 10.79 15.90 -25.41
N GLY A 16 9.89 15.01 -25.78
CA GLY A 16 9.19 15.01 -27.06
C GLY A 16 8.13 13.92 -27.16
N GLU A 17 7.35 13.95 -28.23
CA GLU A 17 6.35 12.93 -28.54
C GLU A 17 6.97 11.78 -29.31
N ARG A 18 6.71 10.55 -28.85
CA ARG A 18 7.14 9.29 -29.49
C ARG A 18 6.04 8.25 -29.32
N ALA A 19 6.01 7.26 -30.21
CA ALA A 19 5.15 6.12 -30.00
C ALA A 19 5.61 5.35 -28.75
N LEU A 20 4.66 4.85 -27.93
CA LEU A 20 5.01 4.13 -26.70
C LEU A 20 5.84 2.87 -26.98
N ALA A 21 5.65 2.24 -28.15
CA ALA A 21 6.38 1.06 -28.59
C ALA A 21 7.87 1.32 -28.91
N GLU A 22 8.30 2.59 -29.01
CA GLU A 22 9.71 2.94 -29.22
C GLU A 22 10.56 2.82 -27.94
N PHE A 23 9.93 2.72 -26.76
CA PHE A 23 10.65 2.61 -25.50
C PHE A 23 10.92 1.15 -25.15
N ASP A 24 12.12 0.85 -24.65
CA ASP A 24 12.41 -0.49 -24.11
C ASP A 24 11.67 -0.75 -22.78
N ILE A 25 11.58 0.29 -21.94
CA ILE A 25 10.98 0.22 -20.60
C ILE A 25 10.18 1.50 -20.34
N ILE A 26 8.95 1.35 -19.82
CA ILE A 26 8.15 2.45 -19.28
C ILE A 26 7.94 2.25 -17.78
N LEU A 27 8.34 3.24 -16.98
CA LEU A 27 8.10 3.25 -15.54
C LEU A 27 6.80 4.00 -15.22
N MET A 28 5.74 3.28 -14.87
CA MET A 28 4.47 3.89 -14.45
C MET A 28 4.60 4.44 -13.03
N ARG A 29 4.99 5.72 -12.93
CA ARG A 29 5.27 6.43 -11.67
C ARG A 29 4.26 7.54 -11.35
N LYS A 30 3.10 7.54 -12.01
CA LYS A 30 2.01 8.45 -11.68
C LYS A 30 1.55 8.22 -10.24
N ASP A 31 1.55 9.29 -9.44
CA ASP A 31 1.00 9.25 -8.10
C ASP A 31 -0.53 8.98 -8.12
N PRO A 32 -1.09 8.29 -7.12
CA PRO A 32 -2.53 8.15 -6.92
C PRO A 32 -3.25 9.51 -6.78
N PRO A 33 -4.60 9.56 -6.87
CA PRO A 33 -5.54 8.46 -6.66
C PRO A 33 -5.57 7.41 -7.78
N PHE A 34 -5.98 6.19 -7.42
CA PHE A 34 -6.38 5.17 -8.39
C PHE A 34 -7.82 5.47 -8.82
N ASP A 35 -7.96 6.24 -9.89
CA ASP A 35 -9.23 6.67 -10.48
C ASP A 35 -9.37 6.14 -11.92
N MET A 36 -10.42 6.60 -12.63
CA MET A 36 -10.64 6.17 -14.01
C MET A 36 -9.54 6.62 -14.97
N GLU A 37 -8.89 7.76 -14.73
CA GLU A 37 -7.77 8.20 -15.56
C GLU A 37 -6.53 7.34 -15.34
N TYR A 38 -6.28 6.91 -14.09
CA TYR A 38 -5.27 5.90 -13.81
C TYR A 38 -5.56 4.61 -14.58
N ILE A 39 -6.81 4.15 -14.57
CA ILE A 39 -7.24 2.94 -15.30
C ILE A 39 -7.04 3.12 -16.82
N TYR A 40 -7.46 4.24 -17.41
CA TYR A 40 -7.28 4.49 -18.84
C TYR A 40 -5.81 4.54 -19.24
N ALA A 41 -4.95 5.13 -18.41
CA ALA A 41 -3.51 5.09 -18.61
C ALA A 41 -3.00 3.64 -18.62
N THR A 42 -3.50 2.76 -17.74
CA THR A 42 -3.11 1.34 -17.78
C THR A 42 -3.55 0.62 -19.05
N TYR A 43 -4.65 1.00 -19.69
CA TYR A 43 -5.05 0.41 -20.98
C TYR A 43 -4.13 0.86 -22.12
N ALA A 44 -3.70 2.12 -22.15
CA ALA A 44 -2.71 2.58 -23.11
C ALA A 44 -1.35 1.86 -22.92
N LEU A 45 -0.96 1.64 -21.67
CA LEU A 45 0.25 0.90 -21.34
C LEU A 45 0.15 -0.60 -21.64
N ASP A 46 -1.04 -1.20 -21.56
CA ASP A 46 -1.24 -2.59 -22.03
C ASP A 46 -0.98 -2.71 -23.54
N LEU A 47 -1.35 -1.69 -24.34
CA LEU A 47 -1.05 -1.70 -25.78
C LEU A 47 0.46 -1.66 -26.04
N ALA A 48 1.20 -0.82 -25.31
CA ALA A 48 2.65 -0.79 -25.38
C ALA A 48 3.28 -2.12 -24.94
N GLU A 49 2.77 -2.71 -23.84
CA GLU A 49 3.23 -4.03 -23.37
C GLU A 49 3.02 -5.12 -24.42
N ASN A 50 1.88 -5.10 -25.13
CA ASN A 50 1.60 -6.06 -26.21
C ASN A 50 2.53 -5.91 -27.43
N GLU A 51 3.14 -4.74 -27.61
CA GLU A 51 4.15 -4.48 -28.65
C GLU A 51 5.58 -4.82 -28.19
N GLY A 52 5.75 -5.30 -26.96
CA GLY A 52 7.04 -5.78 -26.43
C GLY A 52 7.72 -4.87 -25.43
N VAL A 53 7.11 -3.72 -25.08
CA VAL A 53 7.65 -2.79 -24.09
C VAL A 53 7.53 -3.37 -22.68
N LEU A 54 8.60 -3.30 -21.88
CA LEU A 54 8.50 -3.65 -20.46
C LEU A 54 7.85 -2.50 -19.67
N VAL A 55 6.63 -2.68 -19.20
CA VAL A 55 5.99 -1.70 -18.31
C VAL A 55 6.15 -2.11 -16.84
N ALA A 56 6.77 -1.24 -16.05
CA ALA A 56 6.98 -1.46 -14.62
C ALA A 56 6.15 -0.49 -13.76
N ASN A 57 5.17 -0.95 -12.98
CA ASN A 57 4.66 -2.32 -12.85
C ASN A 57 3.68 -2.70 -13.98
N LYS A 58 3.44 -4.01 -14.17
CA LYS A 58 2.51 -4.54 -15.18
C LYS A 58 1.13 -3.84 -15.10
N PRO A 59 0.59 -3.29 -16.20
CA PRO A 59 -0.60 -2.44 -16.13
C PRO A 59 -1.86 -3.20 -15.69
N GLN A 60 -2.08 -4.43 -16.19
CA GLN A 60 -3.13 -5.31 -15.67
C GLN A 60 -3.04 -5.51 -14.16
N SER A 61 -1.83 -5.74 -13.65
CA SER A 61 -1.63 -6.00 -12.21
C SER A 61 -1.85 -4.77 -11.36
N LEU A 62 -1.61 -3.56 -11.89
CA LEU A 62 -1.99 -2.31 -11.21
C LEU A 62 -3.51 -2.22 -11.02
N ARG A 63 -4.31 -2.75 -11.95
CA ARG A 63 -5.78 -2.82 -11.81
C ARG A 63 -6.22 -3.92 -10.85
N ASP A 64 -5.54 -5.06 -10.87
CA ASP A 64 -5.88 -6.22 -10.03
C ASP A 64 -5.46 -6.04 -8.56
N ALA A 65 -4.36 -5.33 -8.30
CA ALA A 65 -3.71 -5.25 -6.99
C ALA A 65 -4.04 -3.95 -6.26
N ASN A 66 -5.32 -3.73 -5.93
CA ASN A 66 -5.72 -2.63 -5.06
C ASN A 66 -4.94 -2.68 -3.74
N GLU A 67 -4.30 -1.56 -3.35
CA GLU A 67 -3.36 -1.49 -2.23
C GLU A 67 -3.91 -2.04 -0.90
N LYS A 68 -5.22 -1.93 -0.65
CA LYS A 68 -5.85 -2.44 0.57
C LYS A 68 -6.37 -3.85 0.35
N PHE A 69 -7.17 -4.08 -0.69
CA PHE A 69 -7.84 -5.35 -0.92
C PHE A 69 -6.87 -6.48 -1.27
N PHE A 70 -5.76 -6.16 -1.94
CA PHE A 70 -4.75 -7.14 -2.34
C PHE A 70 -4.13 -7.89 -1.16
N THR A 71 -4.08 -7.24 0.02
CA THR A 71 -3.60 -7.85 1.26
C THR A 71 -4.40 -9.08 1.69
N LEU A 72 -5.68 -9.18 1.26
CA LEU A 72 -6.55 -10.31 1.59
C LEU A 72 -6.12 -11.63 0.92
N ASN A 73 -5.22 -11.58 -0.07
CA ASN A 73 -4.59 -12.79 -0.61
C ASN A 73 -3.53 -13.39 0.35
N PHE A 74 -3.18 -12.66 1.42
CA PHE A 74 -2.17 -13.04 2.41
C PHE A 74 -2.71 -12.86 3.83
N PRO A 75 -3.81 -13.54 4.20
CA PRO A 75 -4.42 -13.36 5.52
C PRO A 75 -3.45 -13.68 6.67
N GLN A 76 -2.50 -14.60 6.46
CA GLN A 76 -1.44 -14.96 7.42
C GLN A 76 -0.44 -13.82 7.69
N CYS A 77 -0.41 -12.80 6.84
CA CYS A 77 0.47 -11.63 6.96
C CYS A 77 -0.26 -10.41 7.53
N CYS A 78 -1.57 -10.52 7.78
CA CYS A 78 -2.42 -9.38 8.16
C CYS A 78 -3.01 -9.57 9.55
N PRO A 79 -3.32 -8.48 10.28
CA PRO A 79 -4.22 -8.58 11.42
C PRO A 79 -5.60 -9.09 10.98
N PRO A 80 -6.44 -9.60 11.90
CA PRO A 80 -7.85 -9.85 11.63
C PRO A 80 -8.47 -8.67 10.88
N THR A 81 -9.08 -8.97 9.73
CA THR A 81 -9.55 -7.98 8.76
C THR A 81 -10.93 -8.37 8.25
N LEU A 82 -11.84 -7.40 8.19
CA LEU A 82 -13.14 -7.52 7.56
C LEU A 82 -13.31 -6.40 6.54
N VAL A 83 -13.80 -6.73 5.34
CA VAL A 83 -14.29 -5.74 4.39
C VAL A 83 -15.81 -5.90 4.27
N SER A 84 -16.55 -4.83 4.55
CA SER A 84 -18.00 -4.84 4.45
C SER A 84 -18.58 -3.44 4.29
N ARG A 85 -19.76 -3.36 3.68
CA ARG A 85 -20.63 -2.18 3.74
C ARG A 85 -21.73 -2.32 4.81
N ASP A 86 -21.93 -3.53 5.34
CA ASP A 86 -22.95 -3.84 6.34
C ASP A 86 -22.49 -3.37 7.72
N MET A 87 -23.18 -2.37 8.28
CA MET A 87 -22.83 -1.78 9.56
C MET A 87 -22.99 -2.75 10.73
N ASN A 88 -23.89 -3.74 10.65
CA ASN A 88 -24.05 -4.72 11.72
C ASN A 88 -22.85 -5.66 11.78
N ARG A 89 -22.32 -6.08 10.63
CA ARG A 89 -21.09 -6.89 10.56
C ARG A 89 -19.88 -6.10 11.07
N LEU A 90 -19.77 -4.81 10.72
CA LEU A 90 -18.70 -3.93 11.20
C LEU A 90 -18.77 -3.69 12.71
N ARG A 91 -19.98 -3.53 13.27
CA ARG A 91 -20.19 -3.46 14.73
C ARG A 91 -19.84 -4.77 15.41
N ALA A 92 -20.24 -5.91 14.85
CA ALA A 92 -19.90 -7.22 15.39
C ALA A 92 -18.38 -7.43 15.44
N PHE A 93 -17.66 -7.06 14.37
CA PHE A 93 -16.20 -7.07 14.33
C PHE A 93 -15.57 -6.19 15.42
N TRP A 94 -16.11 -4.99 15.65
CA TRP A 94 -15.68 -4.16 16.78
C TRP A 94 -16.00 -4.79 18.14
N HIS A 95 -17.17 -5.42 18.31
CA HIS A 95 -17.52 -6.11 19.56
C HIS A 95 -16.56 -7.26 19.89
N GLU A 96 -16.06 -7.95 18.86
CA GLU A 96 -15.09 -9.04 19.01
C GLU A 96 -13.70 -8.50 19.41
N HIS A 97 -13.17 -7.52 18.67
CA HIS A 97 -11.78 -7.09 18.83
C HIS A 97 -11.59 -5.89 19.77
N ARG A 98 -12.66 -5.13 20.06
CA ARG A 98 -12.73 -3.94 20.93
C ARG A 98 -11.81 -2.76 20.59
N ASN A 99 -10.88 -2.96 19.67
CA ASN A 99 -9.86 -2.01 19.29
C ASN A 99 -9.59 -2.14 17.79
N VAL A 100 -10.23 -1.29 16.99
CA VAL A 100 -10.34 -1.47 15.53
C VAL A 100 -10.00 -0.19 14.79
N ILE A 101 -9.30 -0.35 13.67
CA ILE A 101 -9.11 0.67 12.64
C ILE A 101 -10.17 0.49 11.56
N PHE A 102 -10.94 1.53 11.26
CA PHE A 102 -11.83 1.61 10.11
C PHE A 102 -11.25 2.56 9.07
N LYS A 103 -11.18 2.12 7.81
CA LYS A 103 -10.61 2.92 6.71
C LYS A 103 -11.32 2.66 5.38
N PRO A 104 -11.47 3.67 4.51
CA PRO A 104 -12.02 3.50 3.17
C PRO A 104 -11.08 2.63 2.30
N LEU A 105 -11.67 1.92 1.32
CA LEU A 105 -10.89 1.16 0.34
C LEU A 105 -10.15 2.07 -0.65
N GLU A 106 -10.72 3.22 -0.95
CA GLU A 106 -10.15 4.28 -1.79
C GLU A 106 -9.23 5.21 -0.98
N GLY A 107 -8.36 5.95 -1.67
CA GLY A 107 -7.49 6.98 -1.10
C GLY A 107 -6.17 6.47 -0.48
N MET A 108 -5.24 7.41 -0.28
CA MET A 108 -3.89 7.19 0.25
C MET A 108 -3.57 8.14 1.41
N GLY A 109 -2.45 7.93 2.10
CA GLY A 109 -1.90 8.91 3.04
C GLY A 109 -2.62 9.04 4.39
N GLY A 110 -3.48 8.08 4.75
CA GLY A 110 -4.17 8.08 6.04
C GLY A 110 -5.42 8.95 6.10
N SER A 111 -5.95 9.40 4.97
CA SER A 111 -7.24 10.10 4.90
C SER A 111 -8.38 9.19 5.37
N SER A 112 -9.22 9.72 6.27
CA SER A 112 -10.40 9.01 6.82
C SER A 112 -10.08 7.66 7.49
N VAL A 113 -8.91 7.56 8.14
CA VAL A 113 -8.56 6.42 8.99
C VAL A 113 -8.99 6.73 10.43
N PHE A 114 -9.90 5.91 10.97
CA PHE A 114 -10.46 6.09 12.30
C PHE A 114 -10.07 4.93 13.21
N HIS A 115 -9.57 5.27 14.40
CA HIS A 115 -9.34 4.33 15.47
C HIS A 115 -10.49 4.37 16.46
N VAL A 116 -11.17 3.23 16.64
CA VAL A 116 -12.24 3.07 17.62
C VAL A 116 -11.78 2.09 18.69
N ASN A 117 -11.43 2.65 19.84
CA ASN A 117 -11.05 1.91 21.03
C ASN A 117 -12.27 1.33 21.77
N GLU A 118 -12.02 0.72 22.94
CA GLU A 118 -13.02 -0.02 23.72
C GLU A 118 -14.21 0.83 24.18
N LYS A 119 -14.05 2.16 24.24
CA LYS A 119 -15.14 3.08 24.61
C LYS A 119 -16.17 3.25 23.50
N ALA A 120 -15.86 2.83 22.27
CA ALA A 120 -16.75 2.89 21.11
C ALA A 120 -17.28 4.30 20.78
N HIS A 121 -16.62 5.35 21.27
CA HIS A 121 -17.07 6.72 21.04
C HIS A 121 -17.18 6.95 19.53
N ASN A 122 -18.35 7.42 19.10
CA ASN A 122 -18.66 7.72 17.71
C ASN A 122 -18.66 6.52 16.74
N LEU A 123 -18.63 5.26 17.21
CA LEU A 123 -18.64 4.09 16.31
C LEU A 123 -19.76 4.16 15.27
N SER A 124 -20.99 4.42 15.70
CA SER A 124 -22.14 4.48 14.78
C SER A 124 -21.98 5.54 13.68
N VAL A 125 -21.58 6.77 14.04
CA VAL A 125 -21.43 7.86 13.07
C VAL A 125 -20.20 7.67 12.18
N ILE A 126 -19.10 7.11 12.72
CA ILE A 126 -17.92 6.73 11.91
C ILE A 126 -18.33 5.73 10.83
N LEU A 127 -19.07 4.69 11.21
CA LEU A 127 -19.54 3.68 10.25
C LEU A 127 -20.54 4.27 9.24
N GLU A 128 -21.45 5.14 9.67
CA GLU A 128 -22.42 5.79 8.77
C GLU A 128 -21.70 6.66 7.72
N VAL A 129 -20.74 7.48 8.14
CA VAL A 129 -19.95 8.35 7.27
C VAL A 129 -19.08 7.52 6.32
N LEU A 130 -18.33 6.56 6.85
CA LEU A 130 -17.40 5.76 6.04
C LEU A 130 -18.11 4.85 5.04
N THR A 131 -19.27 4.28 5.42
CA THR A 131 -20.05 3.42 4.51
C THR A 131 -21.00 4.20 3.61
N LYS A 132 -21.10 5.53 3.77
CA LYS A 132 -22.11 6.39 3.13
C LYS A 132 -23.52 5.80 3.26
N GLY A 133 -23.90 5.39 4.47
CA GLY A 133 -25.17 4.69 4.70
C GLY A 133 -25.24 3.33 4.00
N GLN A 134 -24.21 2.50 4.17
CA GLN A 134 -24.10 1.14 3.60
C GLN A 134 -24.04 1.06 2.07
N GLN A 135 -23.73 2.16 1.39
CA GLN A 135 -23.55 2.20 -0.07
C GLN A 135 -22.13 1.81 -0.50
N ILE A 136 -21.13 2.07 0.33
CA ILE A 136 -19.72 1.77 0.04
C ILE A 136 -19.09 0.87 1.09
N SER A 137 -18.17 0.01 0.63
CA SER A 137 -17.45 -0.93 1.50
C SER A 137 -16.30 -0.24 2.24
N VAL A 138 -16.12 -0.63 3.49
CA VAL A 138 -15.08 -0.15 4.40
C VAL A 138 -14.25 -1.34 4.87
N MET A 139 -12.97 -1.12 5.10
CA MET A 139 -12.08 -2.09 5.73
C MET A 139 -12.01 -1.82 7.23
N ALA A 140 -12.28 -2.85 8.03
CA ALA A 140 -12.05 -2.90 9.47
C ALA A 140 -10.87 -3.83 9.75
N GLN A 141 -9.90 -3.38 10.55
CA GLN A 141 -8.74 -4.19 10.96
C GLN A 141 -8.53 -4.08 12.46
N GLN A 142 -8.12 -5.17 13.11
CA GLN A 142 -7.67 -5.07 14.50
C GLN A 142 -6.51 -4.07 14.61
N TYR A 143 -6.58 -3.18 15.61
CA TYR A 143 -5.54 -2.22 15.88
C TYR A 143 -4.26 -2.91 16.38
N ILE A 144 -3.10 -2.46 15.90
CA ILE A 144 -1.77 -2.97 16.27
C ILE A 144 -1.06 -1.89 17.12
N PRO A 145 -0.99 -2.03 18.46
CA PRO A 145 -0.45 -1.01 19.37
C PRO A 145 1.00 -0.61 19.09
N GLU A 146 1.79 -1.53 18.53
CA GLU A 146 3.21 -1.35 18.21
C GLU A 146 3.45 -0.20 17.23
N ILE A 147 2.42 0.27 16.51
CA ILE A 147 2.51 1.48 15.67
C ILE A 147 3.07 2.69 16.42
N ILE A 148 2.79 2.81 17.72
CA ILE A 148 3.26 3.94 18.55
C ILE A 148 4.75 3.80 18.90
N SER A 149 5.24 2.56 19.08
CA SER A 149 6.61 2.31 19.53
C SER A 149 7.59 2.02 18.38
N SER A 150 7.18 1.22 17.41
CA SER A 150 8.02 0.80 16.28
C SER A 150 7.75 1.60 14.99
N GLY A 151 6.63 2.32 14.93
CA GLY A 151 6.18 2.98 13.72
C GLY A 151 5.70 2.01 12.65
N ASP A 152 5.34 2.60 11.50
CA ASP A 152 4.96 1.91 10.28
C ASP A 152 6.16 1.85 9.34
N LYS A 153 6.71 0.64 9.13
CA LYS A 153 7.88 0.40 8.29
C LYS A 153 7.48 0.30 6.83
N ARG A 154 8.04 1.18 6.00
CA ARG A 154 8.04 1.05 4.54
C ARG A 154 9.19 0.16 4.11
N ILE A 155 8.89 -1.03 3.61
CA ILE A 155 9.88 -1.97 3.05
C ILE A 155 9.72 -2.00 1.54
N LEU A 156 10.81 -1.82 0.81
CA LEU A 156 10.81 -1.91 -0.65
C LEU A 156 11.21 -3.31 -1.10
N LEU A 157 10.48 -3.85 -2.08
CA LEU A 157 10.82 -5.05 -2.80
C LEU A 157 11.11 -4.71 -4.26
N ILE A 158 12.28 -5.13 -4.74
CA ILE A 158 12.71 -4.99 -6.14
C ILE A 158 12.69 -6.38 -6.76
N ASN A 159 11.79 -6.57 -7.72
CA ASN A 159 11.49 -7.83 -8.36
C ASN A 159 11.30 -8.96 -7.31
N GLY A 160 10.52 -8.68 -6.26
CA GLY A 160 10.26 -9.61 -5.15
C GLY A 160 11.39 -9.78 -4.13
N GLU A 161 12.57 -9.19 -4.34
CA GLU A 161 13.67 -9.22 -3.36
C GLU A 161 13.59 -8.01 -2.43
N PRO A 162 13.55 -8.19 -1.10
CA PRO A 162 13.48 -7.08 -0.17
C PRO A 162 14.81 -6.34 -0.04
N VAL A 163 14.75 -5.00 -0.05
CA VAL A 163 15.88 -4.15 0.33
C VAL A 163 16.21 -4.42 1.81
N PRO A 164 17.50 -4.52 2.19
CA PRO A 164 17.90 -4.90 3.56
C PRO A 164 17.53 -3.87 4.65
N TYR A 165 17.00 -2.71 4.24
CA TYR A 165 16.58 -1.62 5.12
C TYR A 165 15.15 -1.20 4.80
N ALA A 166 14.48 -0.67 5.81
CA ALA A 166 13.17 -0.06 5.75
C ALA A 166 13.20 1.36 6.32
N LEU A 167 12.21 2.16 5.94
CA LEU A 167 11.96 3.45 6.58
C LEU A 167 10.85 3.26 7.61
N ALA A 168 11.21 3.18 8.89
CA ALA A 168 10.25 3.23 9.99
C ALA A 168 9.70 4.65 10.13
N ARG A 169 8.38 4.80 10.08
CA ARG A 169 7.73 6.09 10.21
C ARG A 169 6.92 6.13 11.50
N ILE A 170 7.43 6.87 12.48
CA ILE A 170 6.90 6.89 13.85
C ILE A 170 5.91 8.05 13.97
N PRO A 171 4.64 7.81 14.35
CA PRO A 171 3.66 8.87 14.52
C PRO A 171 4.11 9.95 15.51
N ALA A 172 3.72 11.19 15.27
CA ALA A 172 3.90 12.27 16.23
C ALA A 172 3.09 12.01 17.52
N LYS A 173 3.49 12.62 18.63
CA LYS A 173 2.78 12.46 19.91
C LYS A 173 1.32 12.90 19.78
N GLY A 174 0.39 11.99 20.06
CA GLY A 174 -1.05 12.23 19.93
C GLY A 174 -1.65 11.94 18.55
N GLU A 175 -0.83 11.51 17.59
CA GLU A 175 -1.26 11.04 16.29
C GLU A 175 -1.16 9.52 16.15
N LEU A 176 -2.06 8.95 15.37
CA LEU A 176 -2.11 7.50 15.12
C LEU A 176 -1.56 7.12 13.75
N ARG A 177 -1.26 8.12 12.91
CA ARG A 177 -0.85 7.94 11.52
C ARG A 177 0.67 7.96 11.42
N GLY A 178 1.25 6.91 10.85
CA GLY A 178 2.68 6.81 10.56
C GLY A 178 3.09 7.54 9.28
N ASN A 179 2.22 8.25 8.56
CA ASN A 179 2.59 8.86 7.29
C ASN A 179 3.49 10.09 7.50
N LEU A 180 4.60 10.20 6.75
CA LEU A 180 5.49 11.36 6.78
C LEU A 180 4.76 12.67 6.46
N ALA A 181 3.79 12.62 5.53
CA ALA A 181 2.93 13.74 5.19
C ALA A 181 2.09 14.26 6.38
N ALA A 182 1.88 13.43 7.41
CA ALA A 182 1.19 13.78 8.64
C ALA A 182 2.14 14.15 9.80
N GLY A 183 3.43 14.37 9.52
CA GLY A 183 4.43 14.79 10.52
C GLY A 183 5.14 13.66 11.27
N ALA A 184 5.03 12.42 10.78
CA ALA A 184 5.78 11.29 11.35
C ALA A 184 7.31 11.45 11.17
N GLN A 185 8.09 10.98 12.15
CA GLN A 185 9.55 10.96 12.05
C GLN A 185 10.01 9.71 11.29
N GLY A 186 10.79 9.91 10.23
CA GLY A 186 11.40 8.82 9.46
C GLY A 186 12.73 8.37 10.07
N LYS A 187 12.89 7.07 10.30
CA LYS A 187 14.14 6.44 10.73
C LYS A 187 14.47 5.24 9.85
N VAL A 188 15.67 5.23 9.27
CA VAL A 188 16.17 4.05 8.55
C VAL A 188 16.49 2.95 9.55
N VAL A 189 15.96 1.75 9.32
CA VAL A 189 16.15 0.57 10.16
C VAL A 189 16.46 -0.65 9.30
N ALA A 190 17.24 -1.60 9.82
CA ALA A 190 17.40 -2.90 9.15
C ALA A 190 16.09 -3.69 9.20
N ILE A 191 15.80 -4.47 8.15
CA ILE A 191 14.64 -5.37 8.16
C ILE A 191 14.90 -6.56 9.11
N THR A 192 13.89 -6.91 9.89
CA THR A 192 13.90 -8.03 10.85
C THR A 192 13.65 -9.38 10.16
N ASP A 193 13.81 -10.48 10.90
CA ASP A 193 13.46 -11.82 10.37
C ASP A 193 11.98 -11.95 10.06
N ARG A 194 11.11 -11.32 10.86
CA ARG A 194 9.67 -11.25 10.58
C ARG A 194 9.37 -10.51 9.28
N ASP A 195 10.07 -9.39 9.05
CA ASP A 195 9.94 -8.64 7.79
C ASP A 195 10.36 -9.48 6.58
N ARG A 196 11.49 -10.20 6.70
CA ARG A 196 11.95 -11.12 5.65
C ARG A 196 10.94 -12.22 5.39
N TRP A 197 10.35 -12.80 6.44
CA TRP A 197 9.30 -13.80 6.29
C TRP A 197 8.08 -13.24 5.55
N LEU A 198 7.61 -12.04 5.90
CA LEU A 198 6.50 -11.38 5.20
C LEU A 198 6.82 -11.18 3.71
N CYS A 199 8.02 -10.69 3.40
CA CYS A 199 8.50 -10.54 2.03
C CYS A 199 8.53 -11.88 1.28
N GLN A 200 8.99 -12.96 1.93
CA GLN A 200 8.99 -14.30 1.34
C GLN A 200 7.59 -14.82 1.02
N GLN A 201 6.59 -14.53 1.85
CA GLN A 201 5.21 -14.95 1.59
C GLN A 201 4.61 -14.27 0.34
N ILE A 202 4.92 -12.99 0.13
CA ILE A 202 4.31 -12.21 -0.96
C ILE A 202 5.10 -12.27 -2.26
N ALA A 203 6.42 -12.44 -2.20
CA ALA A 203 7.33 -12.33 -3.34
C ALA A 203 6.95 -13.21 -4.54
N PRO A 204 6.54 -14.49 -4.39
CA PRO A 204 6.13 -15.32 -5.52
C PRO A 204 4.97 -14.71 -6.31
N THR A 205 3.96 -14.19 -5.60
CA THR A 205 2.80 -13.55 -6.22
C THR A 205 3.16 -12.23 -6.89
N LEU A 206 4.02 -11.41 -6.26
CA LEU A 206 4.49 -10.15 -6.85
C LEU A 206 5.24 -10.41 -8.17
N LYS A 207 6.17 -11.38 -8.16
CA LYS A 207 6.92 -11.81 -9.36
C LYS A 207 5.96 -12.31 -10.45
N ALA A 208 5.05 -13.22 -10.10
CA ALA A 208 4.08 -13.79 -11.06
C ALA A 208 3.15 -12.74 -11.67
N LYS A 209 2.87 -11.65 -10.94
CA LYS A 209 2.06 -10.53 -11.40
C LYS A 209 2.86 -9.42 -12.09
N GLY A 210 4.19 -9.52 -12.24
CA GLY A 210 4.98 -8.42 -12.81
C GLY A 210 4.90 -7.13 -11.99
N LEU A 211 4.81 -7.27 -10.65
CA LEU A 211 4.92 -6.16 -9.70
C LEU A 211 6.40 -6.01 -9.31
N TYR A 212 7.17 -5.37 -10.19
CA TYR A 212 8.62 -5.23 -10.09
C TYR A 212 9.09 -4.29 -8.98
N PHE A 213 8.37 -3.20 -8.70
CA PHE A 213 8.75 -2.25 -7.66
C PHE A 213 7.58 -2.02 -6.71
N VAL A 214 7.69 -2.57 -5.50
CA VAL A 214 6.59 -2.61 -4.53
C VAL A 214 7.06 -2.08 -3.19
N GLY A 215 6.27 -1.20 -2.57
CA GLY A 215 6.43 -0.82 -1.18
C GLY A 215 5.35 -1.49 -0.33
N ILE A 216 5.76 -2.21 0.72
CA ILE A 216 4.83 -2.74 1.73
C ILE A 216 4.93 -1.93 3.02
N ASP A 217 3.81 -1.86 3.73
CA ASP A 217 3.67 -1.19 5.02
C ASP A 217 3.51 -2.26 6.12
N VAL A 218 4.44 -2.29 7.06
CA VAL A 218 4.53 -3.31 8.11
C VAL A 218 4.53 -2.66 9.49
N ILE A 219 3.61 -3.07 10.35
CA ILE A 219 3.49 -2.64 11.74
C ILE A 219 3.71 -3.86 12.64
N GLY A 220 4.50 -3.68 13.71
CA GLY A 220 4.78 -4.72 14.68
C GLY A 220 6.04 -5.55 14.38
N ILE A 221 6.30 -6.50 15.27
CA ILE A 221 7.52 -7.34 15.30
C ILE A 221 7.21 -8.85 15.40
N ILE A 222 5.93 -9.25 15.41
CA ILE A 222 5.47 -10.63 15.63
C ILE A 222 4.81 -11.21 14.38
#